data_AF-A0A2S6AZB9-F1
#
_entry.id   AF-A0A2S6AZB9-F1
#
_cell.length_a   1.000
_cell.length_b   1.000
_cell.length_c   1.000
_cell.angle_alpha   90.00
_cell.angle_beta   90.00
_cell.angle_gamma   90.00
#
_symmetry.space_group_name_H-M   'P 1'
#
loop_
_entity.id
_entity.type
_entity.pdbx_description
1 polymer ?
#
loop_
_entity_poly.entity_id
_entity_poly.type
_entity_poly.pdbx_seq_one_letter_code
_entity_poly.pdbx_strand_id
1 'polypeptide(L)' 'LKVCRELGVPIVPRGAGTGLSGGAMPIADGVVLSTARLNRIVRMDAYSRTAVVQPGVRNLAISEAAAQHGLYYAPDPS' A
#
# COMPACT_ATOMS: atom_id res chain seq x y z
N LEU A 1 13.38 -0.94 10.33
CA LEU A 1 14.08 0.25 9.79
C LEU A 1 15.31 0.62 10.61
N LYS A 2 15.20 0.85 11.93
CA LYS A 2 16.34 1.23 12.78
C LYS A 2 17.53 0.25 12.68
N VAL A 3 17.28 -1.04 12.86
CA VAL A 3 18.30 -2.10 12.73
C VAL A 3 18.97 -2.10 11.34
N CYS A 4 18.19 -2.07 10.26
CA CYS A 4 18.75 -2.03 8.90
C CYS A 4 19.61 -0.78 8.68
N ARG A 5 19.20 0.38 9.23
CA ARG A 5 20.00 1.62 9.18
C ARG A 5 21.31 1.47 9.96
N GLU A 6 21.27 0.91 11.16
CA GLU A 6 22.45 0.67 12.00
C GLU A 6 23.44 -0.30 11.34
N LEU A 7 22.93 -1.30 10.60
CA LEU A 7 23.72 -2.31 9.91
C LEU A 7 24.08 -1.96 8.45
N GLY A 8 23.65 -0.81 7.94
CA GLY A 8 23.85 -0.45 6.53
C GLY A 8 23.12 -1.35 5.51
N VAL A 9 22.10 -2.09 5.95
CA VAL A 9 21.35 -3.03 5.11
C VAL A 9 20.28 -2.27 4.31
N PRO A 10 20.26 -2.37 2.97
CA PRO A 10 19.30 -1.65 2.17
C PRO A 10 17.91 -2.30 2.25
N ILE A 11 16.87 -1.49 2.01
CA ILE A 11 15.47 -1.91 2.15
C ILE A 11 14.73 -1.65 0.84
N VAL A 12 13.99 -2.66 0.37
CA VAL A 12 13.10 -2.56 -0.79
C VAL A 12 11.65 -2.63 -0.30
N PRO A 13 10.88 -1.52 -0.29
CA PRO A 13 9.46 -1.56 -0.01
C PRO A 13 8.70 -2.34 -1.08
N ARG A 14 7.74 -3.19 -0.67
CA ARG A 14 6.92 -3.97 -1.60
C ARG A 14 5.46 -4.01 -1.17
N GLY A 15 4.59 -3.49 -2.03
CA GLY A 15 3.14 -3.68 -1.95
C GLY A 15 2.72 -5.02 -2.56
N ALA A 16 1.74 -5.00 -3.47
CA ALA A 16 1.31 -6.20 -4.21
C ALA A 16 2.38 -6.72 -5.21
N GLY A 17 3.29 -5.84 -5.66
CA GLY A 17 4.35 -6.21 -6.60
C GLY A 17 3.89 -6.35 -8.05
N THR A 18 2.80 -5.66 -8.43
CA THR A 18 2.23 -5.64 -9.79
C THR A 18 2.90 -4.63 -10.74
N GLY A 19 3.84 -3.81 -10.23
CA GLY A 19 4.56 -2.83 -11.03
C GLY A 19 5.54 -3.48 -12.02
N LEU A 20 5.51 -3.03 -13.29
CA LEU A 20 6.29 -3.60 -14.39
C LEU A 20 7.68 -2.95 -14.58
N SER A 21 7.98 -1.89 -13.83
CA SER A 21 9.25 -1.16 -13.91
C SER A 21 10.38 -1.74 -13.05
N GLY A 22 10.13 -2.86 -12.35
CA GLY A 22 11.13 -3.51 -11.50
C GLY A 22 11.41 -2.81 -10.17
N GLY A 23 10.72 -1.71 -9.83
CA GLY A 23 10.99 -0.93 -8.62
C GLY A 23 10.77 -1.66 -7.27
N ALA A 24 10.12 -2.82 -7.28
CA ALA A 24 9.92 -3.67 -6.10
C ALA A 24 10.70 -4.99 -6.16
N MET A 25 11.70 -5.09 -7.04
CA MET A 25 12.59 -6.25 -7.14
C MET A 25 13.55 -6.31 -5.93
N PRO A 26 13.76 -7.50 -5.34
CA PRO A 26 14.80 -7.68 -4.35
C PRO A 26 16.18 -7.30 -4.91
N ILE A 27 17.02 -6.73 -4.06
CA ILE A 27 18.43 -6.46 -4.34
C ILE A 27 19.30 -7.37 -3.49
N ALA A 28 20.51 -7.65 -3.96
CA ALA A 28 21.48 -8.43 -3.20
C ALA A 28 21.71 -7.81 -1.82
N ASP A 29 21.79 -8.68 -0.81
CA ASP A 29 22.03 -8.32 0.61
C ASP A 29 21.01 -7.33 1.21
N GLY A 30 19.85 -7.15 0.57
CA GLY A 30 18.78 -6.27 1.02
C GLY A 30 17.61 -6.99 1.71
N VAL A 31 16.78 -6.21 2.40
CA VAL A 31 15.54 -6.68 3.04
C VAL A 31 14.33 -6.18 2.26
N VAL A 32 13.45 -7.09 1.86
CA VAL A 32 12.14 -6.73 1.31
C VAL A 32 11.18 -6.41 2.46
N LEU A 33 10.65 -5.18 2.48
CA LEU A 33 9.66 -4.74 3.44
C LEU A 33 8.25 -4.84 2.83
N SER A 34 7.55 -5.93 3.12
CA SER A 34 6.17 -6.12 2.68
C SER A 34 5.20 -5.24 3.47
N THR A 35 4.30 -4.54 2.77
CA THR A 35 3.20 -3.79 3.38
C THR A 35 1.88 -4.59 3.43
N ALA A 36 1.86 -5.85 3.00
CA ALA A 36 0.62 -6.63 2.83
C ALA A 36 -0.25 -6.77 4.11
N ARG A 37 0.38 -6.71 5.29
CA ARG A 37 -0.32 -6.77 6.60
C ARG A 37 -0.74 -5.40 7.13
N LEU A 38 -0.31 -4.32 6.49
CA LEU A 38 -0.72 -2.94 6.78
C LEU A 38 -1.93 -2.60 5.91
N ASN A 39 -3.03 -3.32 6.09
CA ASN A 39 -4.17 -3.35 5.16
C ASN A 39 -5.47 -2.82 5.77
N ARG A 40 -5.39 -1.91 6.75
CA ARG A 40 -6.56 -1.28 7.37
C ARG A 40 -6.91 0.07 6.74
N ILE A 41 -8.20 0.28 6.52
CA ILE A 41 -8.78 1.61 6.32
C ILE A 41 -8.90 2.25 7.72
N VAL A 42 -8.19 3.35 7.94
CA VAL A 42 -8.12 4.03 9.26
C VAL A 42 -9.33 4.94 9.46
N ARG A 43 -9.74 5.67 8.41
CA ARG A 43 -10.92 6.54 8.41
C ARG A 43 -11.40 6.75 6.99
N MET A 44 -12.71 6.85 6.79
CA MET A 44 -13.32 7.28 5.53
C MET A 44 -14.35 8.37 5.83
N ASP A 45 -14.37 9.40 5.00
CA ASP A 45 -15.32 10.51 5.06
C ASP A 45 -15.97 10.67 3.68
N ALA A 46 -17.24 10.25 3.61
CA ALA A 46 -18.02 10.29 2.38
C ALA A 46 -18.39 11.71 1.95
N TYR A 47 -18.51 12.65 2.89
CA TYR A 47 -18.87 14.05 2.58
C TYR A 47 -17.70 14.75 1.89
N SER A 48 -16.50 14.67 2.49
CA SER A 48 -15.30 15.24 1.88
C SER A 48 -14.70 14.37 0.78
N ARG A 49 -15.20 13.13 0.61
CA ARG A 49 -14.69 12.12 -0.33
C ARG A 49 -13.21 11.81 -0.11
N THR A 50 -12.82 11.62 1.15
CA THR A 50 -11.45 11.32 1.55
C THR A 50 -11.37 10.03 2.36
N ALA A 51 -10.25 9.32 2.26
CA ALA A 51 -9.95 8.16 3.10
C ALA A 51 -8.50 8.21 3.57
N VAL A 52 -8.29 7.85 4.83
CA VAL A 52 -6.96 7.59 5.41
C VAL A 52 -6.80 6.07 5.47
N VAL A 53 -5.81 5.54 4.77
CA VAL A 53 -5.57 4.11 4.63
C VAL A 53 -4.13 3.75 4.96
N GLN A 54 -3.92 2.51 5.40
CA GLN A 54 -2.58 1.94 5.48
C GLN A 54 -2.07 1.55 4.08
N PRO A 55 -0.74 1.48 3.85
CA PRO A 55 -0.16 1.33 2.51
C PRO A 55 -0.35 -0.04 1.85
N GLY A 56 -0.87 -1.03 2.58
CA GLY A 56 -1.22 -2.36 2.05
C GLY A 56 -2.69 -2.52 1.69
N VAL A 57 -3.52 -1.47 1.82
CA VAL A 57 -4.92 -1.50 1.38
C VAL A 57 -4.97 -1.57 -0.14
N ARG A 58 -5.70 -2.56 -0.66
CA ARG A 58 -5.93 -2.72 -2.11
C ARG A 58 -6.96 -1.72 -2.59
N ASN A 59 -6.84 -1.23 -3.83
CA ASN A 59 -7.83 -0.34 -4.43
C ASN A 59 -9.25 -0.91 -4.35
N LEU A 60 -9.42 -2.21 -4.67
CA LEU A 60 -10.71 -2.90 -4.54
C LEU A 60 -11.33 -2.77 -3.14
N ALA A 61 -10.55 -2.88 -2.08
CA ALA A 61 -11.06 -2.76 -0.71
C ALA A 61 -11.52 -1.32 -0.39
N ILE A 62 -10.89 -0.31 -1.02
CA ILE A 62 -11.33 1.09 -0.92
C ILE A 62 -12.66 1.25 -1.67
N SER A 63 -12.78 0.70 -2.87
CA SER A 63 -14.01 0.73 -3.67
C SER A 63 -15.18 0.02 -2.97
N GLU A 64 -14.95 -1.17 -2.38
CA GLU A 64 -15.96 -1.91 -1.60
C GLU A 64 -16.47 -1.09 -0.40
N ALA A 65 -15.56 -0.42 0.32
CA ALA A 65 -15.94 0.44 1.45
C ALA A 65 -16.67 1.71 0.98
N ALA A 66 -16.20 2.35 -0.09
CA ALA A 66 -16.81 3.56 -0.64
C ALA A 66 -18.20 3.29 -1.24
N ALA A 67 -18.44 2.10 -1.78
CA ALA A 67 -19.72 1.71 -2.38
C ALA A 67 -20.89 1.78 -1.39
N GLN A 68 -20.64 1.58 -0.09
CA GLN A 68 -21.64 1.74 0.98
C GLN A 68 -22.19 3.18 1.07
N HIS A 69 -21.47 4.15 0.51
CA HIS A 69 -21.84 5.56 0.43
C HIS A 69 -22.24 6.00 -0.98
N GLY A 70 -22.42 5.07 -1.93
CA GLY A 70 -22.67 5.39 -3.34
C GLY A 70 -21.47 6.02 -4.04
N LEU A 71 -20.26 5.83 -3.51
CA LEU A 71 -19.00 6.34 -4.05
C LEU A 71 -18.16 5.21 -4.63
N TYR A 72 -17.17 5.55 -5.47
CA TYR A 72 -16.17 4.60 -5.96
C TYR A 72 -14.77 5.23 -5.95
N TYR A 73 -13.73 4.42 -5.80
CA TYR A 73 -12.35 4.89 -5.84
C TYR A 73 -11.81 4.83 -7.27
N ALA A 74 -11.48 6.00 -7.83
CA ALA A 74 -10.96 6.16 -9.18
C ALA A 74 -9.50 6.67 -9.14
N PRO A 75 -8.67 6.35 -10.15
CA PRO A 75 -8.89 5.32 -11.17
C PRO A 75 -8.78 3.92 -10.55
N ASP A 76 -9.32 2.89 -11.22
CA ASP A 76 -9.14 1.48 -10.84
C ASP A 76 -8.11 0.82 -11.77
N PRO A 77 -6.80 1.11 -11.63
CA PRO A 77 -5.78 0.47 -12.41
C PRO A 77 -5.52 -0.94 -11.86
N SER A 78 -6.26 -1.92 -12.37
CA SER A 78 -6.05 -3.40 -12.22
C SER A 78 -5.97 -3.95 -10.80
#